data_AF-W4VP09-F1
#
_entry.id   AF-W4VP09-F1
#
_cell.length_a   1.000
_cell.length_b   1.000
_cell.length_c   1.000
_cell.angle_alpha   90.00
_cell.angle_beta   90.00
_cell.angle_gamma   90.00
#
_symmetry.space_group_name_H-M   'P 1'
#
loop_
_entity.id
_entity.type
_entity.pdbx_description
1 polymer ?
#
loop_
_entity_poly.entity_id
_entity_poly.type
_entity_poly.pdbx_seq_one_letter_code
_entity_poly.pdbx_strand_id
1 'polypeptide(L)'
;MKWGGFYGRLRRDKRTNNKLSVLFPLKEHPVHGKTGLHATEKYKNGFVAEYHYQWKIIIPKMGKLYHHISAWENEPHDASWTREKFKIKSESHHHHHVPGDREQRKENWDTLTLDDAFSFVAHYIHSGEEYKP
;
A
#
# COMPACT_ATOMS: atom_id res chain seq x y z
N MET A 1 -22.53 6.10 -1.67
CA MET A 1 -22.36 4.64 -1.86
C MET A 1 -22.06 4.04 -0.49
N LYS A 2 -22.91 3.12 0.02
CA LYS A 2 -22.71 2.51 1.35
C LYS A 2 -21.89 1.23 1.18
N TRP A 3 -20.69 1.19 1.73
CA TRP A 3 -19.88 -0.02 1.78
C TRP A 3 -20.51 -0.99 2.81
N GLY A 4 -21.05 -2.11 2.30
CA GLY A 4 -21.59 -3.22 3.09
C GLY A 4 -20.48 -3.94 3.85
N GLY A 5 -20.80 -4.41 5.05
CA GLY A 5 -19.84 -4.77 6.10
C GLY A 5 -18.87 -5.91 5.77
N PHE A 6 -17.62 -5.71 6.18
CA PHE A 6 -16.58 -6.74 6.24
C PHE A 6 -16.25 -7.05 7.71
N TYR A 7 -16.71 -8.20 8.21
CA TYR A 7 -16.27 -8.75 9.50
C TYR A 7 -15.07 -9.69 9.29
N GLY A 8 -13.88 -9.10 9.16
CA GLY A 8 -12.60 -9.79 9.37
C GLY A 8 -12.03 -9.35 10.72
N ARG A 9 -11.58 -10.28 11.56
CA ARG A 9 -10.99 -9.99 12.87
C ARG A 9 -9.70 -9.17 12.68
N LEU A 10 -9.81 -7.84 12.78
CA LEU A 10 -8.69 -6.89 12.77
C LEU A 10 -7.63 -7.37 13.77
N ARG A 11 -6.43 -7.75 13.29
CA ARG A 11 -5.28 -7.93 14.18
C ARG A 11 -4.98 -6.58 14.82
N ARG A 12 -5.17 -6.50 16.13
CA ARG A 12 -5.06 -5.27 16.91
C ARG A 12 -3.58 -4.98 17.16
N ASP A 13 -2.92 -4.33 16.20
CA ASP A 13 -1.58 -3.79 16.40
C ASP A 13 -1.65 -2.51 17.24
N LYS A 14 -0.65 -2.31 18.10
CA LYS A 14 -0.59 -1.25 19.14
C LYS A 14 -0.97 0.13 18.58
N ARG A 15 -2.16 0.63 18.92
CA ARG A 15 -2.53 2.05 18.72
C ARG A 15 -1.67 2.91 19.66
N THR A 16 -0.69 3.60 19.10
CA THR A 16 -0.30 4.91 19.63
C THR A 16 -1.19 5.93 18.94
N ASN A 17 -1.57 7.04 19.60
CA ASN A 17 -2.49 8.04 19.03
C ASN A 17 -2.04 8.61 17.67
N ASN A 18 -0.79 8.37 17.27
CA ASN A 18 -0.18 8.97 16.08
C ASN A 18 0.18 7.95 14.99
N LYS A 19 -0.25 6.68 15.08
CA LYS A 19 0.04 5.68 14.04
C LYS A 19 -1.13 4.74 13.75
N LEU A 20 -1.44 4.57 12.47
CA LEU A 20 -2.28 3.50 11.94
C LEU A 20 -1.40 2.40 11.35
N SER A 21 -1.75 1.13 11.59
CA SER A 21 -1.23 -0.03 10.87
C SER A 21 -2.34 -1.08 10.82
N VAL A 22 -2.93 -1.27 9.65
CA VAL A 22 -4.07 -2.18 9.46
C VAL A 22 -3.93 -2.92 8.14
N LEU A 23 -4.16 -4.22 8.17
CA LEU A 23 -4.31 -5.05 6.97
C LEU A 23 -5.79 -5.32 6.71
N PHE A 24 -6.29 -4.81 5.59
CA PHE A 24 -7.63 -5.08 5.09
C PHE A 24 -7.58 -6.30 4.15
N PRO A 25 -8.09 -7.47 4.57
CA PRO A 25 -8.22 -8.60 3.67
C PRO A 25 -9.24 -8.26 2.58
N LEU A 26 -8.93 -8.58 1.33
CA LEU A 26 -9.80 -8.33 0.18
C LEU A 26 -10.45 -9.61 -0.32
N LYS A 27 -11.44 -9.48 -1.21
CA LYS A 27 -12.00 -10.60 -1.95
C LYS A 27 -10.88 -11.32 -2.72
N GLU A 28 -10.96 -12.64 -2.82
CA GLU A 28 -10.00 -13.44 -3.56
C GLU A 28 -9.98 -13.05 -5.04
N HIS A 29 -8.79 -12.73 -5.54
CA HIS A 29 -8.54 -12.31 -6.91
C HIS A 29 -8.24 -13.54 -7.77
N PRO A 30 -8.82 -13.69 -8.98
CA PRO A 30 -8.63 -14.89 -9.79
C PRO A 30 -7.16 -15.12 -10.19
N VAL A 31 -6.36 -14.05 -10.33
CA VAL A 31 -4.94 -14.14 -10.74
C VAL A 31 -3.98 -14.09 -9.55
N HIS A 32 -4.28 -13.26 -8.54
CA HIS A 32 -3.35 -12.98 -7.44
C HIS A 32 -3.70 -13.75 -6.16
N GLY A 33 -4.80 -14.53 -6.19
CA GLY A 33 -5.32 -15.27 -5.05
C GLY A 33 -5.75 -14.38 -3.90
N LYS A 34 -5.46 -14.81 -2.68
CA LYS A 34 -5.78 -14.05 -1.46
C LYS A 34 -4.88 -12.84 -1.32
N THR A 35 -5.45 -11.65 -1.44
CA THR A 35 -4.73 -10.39 -1.31
C THR A 35 -5.29 -9.52 -0.19
N GLY A 36 -4.56 -8.45 0.16
CA GLY A 36 -5.07 -7.41 1.03
C GLY A 36 -4.35 -6.09 0.84
N LEU A 37 -4.99 -5.02 1.32
CA LEU A 37 -4.41 -3.69 1.38
C LEU A 37 -3.88 -3.45 2.79
N HIS A 38 -2.57 -3.31 2.95
CA HIS A 38 -1.94 -2.93 4.21
C HIS A 38 -1.74 -1.42 4.22
N ALA A 39 -2.50 -0.74 5.04
CA ALA A 39 -2.36 0.69 5.28
C ALA A 39 -1.51 0.95 6.53
N THR A 40 -0.48 1.76 6.37
CA THR A 40 0.28 2.35 7.47
C THR A 40 0.24 3.87 7.32
N GLU A 41 -0.14 4.57 8.38
CA GLU A 41 -0.14 6.04 8.40
C GLU A 41 0.54 6.52 9.69
N LYS A 42 1.27 7.62 9.61
CA LYS A 42 1.71 8.39 10.77
C LYS A 42 0.99 9.73 10.77
N TYR A 43 0.45 10.11 11.91
CA TYR A 43 -0.30 11.35 12.08
C TYR A 43 0.53 12.42 12.79
N LYS A 44 0.38 13.66 12.33
CA LYS A 44 0.88 14.87 12.98
C LYS A 44 -0.26 15.88 13.04
N ASN A 45 -0.57 16.36 14.25
CA ASN A 45 -1.69 17.29 14.49
C ASN A 45 -3.05 16.80 13.94
N GLY A 46 -3.29 15.49 13.95
CA GLY A 46 -4.53 14.89 13.42
C GLY A 46 -4.56 14.67 11.91
N PHE A 47 -3.53 15.09 11.17
CA PHE A 47 -3.41 14.88 9.73
C PHE A 47 -2.39 13.79 9.40
N VAL A 48 -2.60 13.06 8.30
CA VAL A 48 -1.64 12.09 7.78
C VAL A 48 -0.40 12.84 7.29
N ALA A 49 0.74 12.61 7.94
CA ALA A 49 2.03 13.18 7.56
C ALA A 49 2.84 12.22 6.70
N GLU A 50 2.77 10.94 7.02
CA GLU A 50 3.38 9.87 6.22
C GLU A 50 2.36 8.75 6.00
N TYR A 51 2.37 8.17 4.81
CA TYR A 51 1.57 7.01 4.45
C TYR A 51 2.38 5.98 3.67
N HIS A 52 1.92 4.74 3.80
CA HIS A 52 2.33 3.62 2.98
C HIS A 52 1.12 2.69 2.83
N TYR A 53 0.57 2.64 1.63
CA TYR A 53 -0.54 1.77 1.26
C TYR A 53 -0.03 0.67 0.33
N GLN A 54 -0.07 -0.57 0.78
CA GLN A 54 0.51 -1.70 0.06
C GLN A 54 -0.56 -2.72 -0.31
N TRP A 55 -0.81 -2.93 -1.60
CA TRP A 55 -1.55 -4.07 -2.09
C TRP A 55 -0.62 -5.27 -2.23
N LYS A 56 -0.95 -6.37 -1.53
CA LYS A 56 -0.09 -7.55 -1.47
C LYS A 56 -0.85 -8.86 -1.36
N ILE A 57 -0.18 -9.93 -1.78
CA ILE A 57 -0.61 -11.31 -1.56
C ILE A 57 -0.48 -11.66 -0.07
N ILE A 58 -1.47 -12.31 0.52
CA ILE A 58 -1.47 -12.77 1.93
C ILE A 58 -1.27 -14.28 1.96
N ILE A 59 -0.03 -14.73 1.78
CA ILE A 59 0.36 -16.14 1.93
C ILE A 59 1.29 -16.31 3.14
N PRO A 60 1.01 -17.22 4.10
CA PRO A 60 1.79 -17.31 5.34
C PRO A 60 3.29 -17.64 5.19
N LYS A 61 3.73 -18.16 4.03
CA LYS A 61 5.08 -18.72 3.82
C LYS A 61 5.89 -18.10 2.66
N MET A 62 5.38 -17.07 1.99
CA MET A 62 6.16 -16.41 0.93
C MET A 62 7.15 -15.39 1.52
N GLY A 63 8.25 -15.15 0.81
CA GLY A 63 9.23 -14.12 1.19
C GLY A 63 8.70 -12.72 0.85
N LYS A 64 9.04 -11.69 1.66
CA LYS A 64 8.53 -10.30 1.57
C LYS A 64 8.50 -9.71 0.16
N LEU A 65 9.50 -10.02 -0.68
CA LEU A 65 9.60 -9.56 -2.06
C LEU A 65 8.42 -10.05 -2.92
N TYR A 66 8.07 -11.32 -2.81
CA TYR A 66 7.08 -11.98 -3.65
C TYR A 66 5.63 -11.65 -3.28
N HIS A 67 5.42 -10.92 -2.19
CA HIS A 67 4.08 -10.48 -1.79
C HIS A 67 3.62 -9.23 -2.51
N HIS A 68 4.56 -8.42 -3.00
CA HIS A 68 4.25 -7.10 -3.51
C HIS A 68 3.48 -7.18 -4.84
N ILE A 69 2.35 -6.49 -4.92
CA ILE A 69 1.64 -6.25 -6.18
C ILE A 69 1.80 -4.78 -6.57
N SER A 70 1.43 -3.87 -5.65
CA SER A 70 1.54 -2.42 -5.85
C SER A 70 1.64 -1.71 -4.49
N ALA A 71 2.27 -0.54 -4.42
CA ALA A 71 2.29 0.27 -3.21
C ALA A 71 2.44 1.77 -3.48
N TRP A 72 1.83 2.60 -2.65
CA TRP A 72 1.91 4.05 -2.71
C TRP A 72 2.40 4.59 -1.38
N GLU A 73 3.44 5.41 -1.43
CA GLU A 73 4.15 5.88 -0.24
C GLU A 73 4.52 7.36 -0.41
N ASN A 74 4.68 8.08 0.70
CA ASN A 74 5.23 9.45 0.67
C ASN A 74 6.51 9.64 1.52
N GLU A 75 7.21 8.55 1.84
CA GLU A 75 8.41 8.61 2.68
C GLU A 75 9.57 9.29 1.93
N PRO A 76 10.17 10.35 2.49
CA PRO A 76 11.32 11.00 1.87
C PRO A 76 12.54 10.08 1.92
N HIS A 77 13.27 10.01 0.81
CA HIS A 77 14.49 9.21 0.69
C HIS A 77 15.75 10.07 0.65
N ASP A 78 15.77 11.18 1.38
CA ASP A 78 16.82 12.20 1.36
C ASP A 78 17.88 12.03 2.46
N ALA A 79 17.76 11.00 3.31
CA ALA A 79 18.74 10.72 4.35
C ALA A 79 20.16 10.54 3.78
N SER A 80 21.17 11.02 4.52
CA SER A 80 22.57 11.01 4.07
C SER A 80 23.12 9.60 3.77
N TRP A 81 22.57 8.58 4.43
CA TRP A 81 22.93 7.17 4.24
C TRP A 81 22.11 6.46 3.15
N THR A 82 21.09 7.09 2.57
CA THR A 82 20.35 6.51 1.43
C THR A 82 21.28 6.36 0.24
N ARG A 83 21.22 5.24 -0.48
CA ARG A 83 22.03 5.06 -1.72
C ARG A 83 21.59 6.07 -2.77
N GLU A 84 22.52 6.59 -3.55
CA GLU A 84 22.25 7.67 -4.53
C GLU A 84 21.12 7.32 -5.50
N LYS A 85 21.06 6.07 -5.98
CA LYS A 85 19.97 5.58 -6.86
C LYS A 85 18.56 5.65 -6.25
N PHE A 86 18.45 5.89 -4.94
CA PHE A 86 17.20 6.01 -4.21
C PHE A 86 16.98 7.43 -3.66
N LYS A 87 17.96 8.34 -3.76
CA LYS A 87 17.81 9.73 -3.28
C LYS A 87 17.07 10.54 -4.32
N ILE A 88 15.83 10.90 -4.03
CA ILE A 88 15.04 11.73 -4.94
C ILE A 88 14.27 12.76 -4.11
N LYS A 89 14.66 14.03 -4.25
CA LYS A 89 14.11 15.15 -3.45
C LYS A 89 12.68 15.53 -3.84
N SER A 90 12.31 15.29 -5.10
CA SER A 90 10.98 15.60 -5.66
C SER A 90 9.96 14.47 -5.47
N GLU A 91 10.41 13.24 -5.21
CA GLU A 91 9.58 12.04 -5.12
C GLU A 91 9.31 11.65 -3.67
N SER A 92 8.75 12.55 -2.85
CA SER A 92 8.14 12.06 -1.63
C SER A 92 7.04 11.07 -2.02
N HIS A 93 6.09 11.51 -2.85
CA HIS A 93 4.97 10.70 -3.33
C HIS A 93 5.35 9.81 -4.52
N HIS A 94 5.44 8.50 -4.28
CA HIS A 94 5.85 7.55 -5.29
C HIS A 94 5.00 6.27 -5.28
N HIS A 95 4.97 5.60 -6.43
CA HIS A 95 4.25 4.37 -6.69
C HIS A 95 5.24 3.25 -7.02
N HIS A 96 5.32 2.26 -6.13
CA HIS A 96 5.93 0.97 -6.40
C HIS A 96 4.99 0.16 -7.28
N HIS A 97 5.24 0.19 -8.59
CA HIS A 97 4.24 -0.17 -9.58
C HIS A 97 4.42 -1.57 -10.16
N VAL A 98 5.57 -2.23 -9.95
CA VAL A 98 5.88 -3.52 -10.57
C VAL A 98 5.68 -4.67 -9.57
N PRO A 99 4.73 -5.60 -9.83
CA PRO A 99 4.56 -6.79 -9.00
C PRO A 99 5.87 -7.58 -8.84
N GLY A 100 6.18 -7.98 -7.61
CA GLY A 100 7.42 -8.70 -7.29
C GLY A 100 8.72 -7.88 -7.33
N ASP A 101 8.68 -6.61 -7.77
CA ASP A 101 9.84 -5.73 -7.80
C ASP A 101 9.51 -4.36 -7.17
N ARG A 102 9.67 -4.29 -5.84
CA ARG A 102 9.46 -3.03 -5.09
C ARG A 102 10.57 -2.00 -5.37
N GLU A 103 11.66 -2.32 -6.04
CA GLU A 103 12.66 -1.29 -6.36
C GLU A 103 12.18 -0.34 -7.46
N GLN A 104 11.28 -0.80 -8.34
CA GLN A 104 10.72 0.01 -9.43
C GLN A 104 9.69 1.01 -8.91
N ARG A 105 9.99 2.29 -9.12
CA ARG A 105 9.20 3.42 -8.63
C ARG A 105 8.91 4.38 -9.77
N LYS A 106 7.82 5.10 -9.64
CA LYS A 106 7.50 6.27 -10.46
C LYS A 106 6.85 7.33 -9.58
N GLU A 107 6.92 8.58 -10.01
CA GLU A 107 6.13 9.66 -9.42
C GLU A 107 4.65 9.28 -9.40
N ASN A 108 3.96 9.66 -8.33
CA ASN A 108 2.53 9.45 -8.21
C ASN A 108 1.88 10.59 -7.44
N TRP A 109 1.03 11.33 -8.14
CA TRP A 109 0.25 12.43 -7.61
C TRP A 109 -1.26 12.09 -7.52
N ASP A 110 -1.67 10.94 -8.07
CA ASP A 110 -3.07 10.55 -8.18
C ASP A 110 -3.56 9.72 -6.98
N THR A 111 -2.66 9.00 -6.31
CA THR A 111 -3.00 8.14 -5.16
C THR A 111 -2.28 8.62 -3.91
N LEU A 112 -2.94 9.49 -3.13
CA LEU A 112 -2.33 10.15 -1.95
C LEU A 112 -3.01 9.79 -0.63
N THR A 113 -4.21 9.22 -0.70
CA THR A 113 -5.02 8.85 0.47
C THR A 113 -5.34 7.35 0.47
N LEU A 114 -5.76 6.85 1.64
CA LEU A 114 -6.22 5.47 1.76
C LEU A 114 -7.44 5.19 0.85
N ASP A 115 -8.33 6.17 0.68
CA ASP A 115 -9.50 6.06 -0.19
C ASP A 115 -9.10 6.00 -1.67
N ASP A 116 -8.07 6.73 -2.10
CA ASP A 116 -7.53 6.62 -3.45
C ASP A 116 -6.94 5.22 -3.69
N ALA A 117 -6.17 4.71 -2.73
CA ALA A 117 -5.58 3.38 -2.82
C ALA A 117 -6.66 2.29 -2.88
N PHE A 118 -7.73 2.43 -2.09
CA PHE A 118 -8.89 1.55 -2.20
C PHE A 118 -9.58 1.67 -3.56
N SER A 119 -9.76 2.88 -4.08
CA SER A 119 -10.40 3.11 -5.38
C SER A 119 -9.61 2.46 -6.51
N PHE A 120 -8.28 2.61 -6.49
CA PHE A 120 -7.37 1.94 -7.43
C PHE A 120 -7.51 0.41 -7.35
N VAL A 121 -7.39 -0.16 -6.15
CA VAL A 121 -7.42 -1.62 -5.97
C VAL A 121 -8.80 -2.20 -6.26
N ALA A 122 -9.88 -1.48 -5.91
CA ALA A 122 -11.26 -1.92 -6.12
C ALA A 122 -11.56 -2.23 -7.59
N HIS A 123 -10.95 -1.49 -8.53
CA HIS A 123 -11.06 -1.78 -9.95
C HIS A 123 -10.68 -3.23 -10.26
N TYR A 124 -9.45 -3.64 -9.89
CA TYR A 124 -8.93 -4.98 -10.14
C TYR A 124 -9.66 -6.06 -9.32
N ILE A 125 -10.03 -5.75 -8.07
CA ILE A 125 -10.78 -6.70 -7.25
C ILE A 125 -12.18 -6.99 -7.81
N HIS A 126 -12.82 -6.01 -8.46
CA HIS A 126 -14.14 -6.20 -9.06
C HIS A 126 -14.09 -6.76 -10.48
N SER A 127 -13.17 -6.29 -11.32
CA SER A 127 -13.03 -6.78 -12.70
C SER A 127 -12.40 -8.18 -12.75
N GLY A 128 -11.54 -8.51 -11.78
CA GLY A 128 -10.71 -9.70 -11.81
C GLY A 128 -9.54 -9.60 -12.79
N GLU A 129 -9.32 -8.42 -13.38
CA GLU A 129 -8.21 -8.19 -14.29
C GLU A 129 -6.87 -8.23 -13.56
N GLU A 130 -5.88 -8.82 -14.21
CA GLU A 130 -4.51 -8.79 -13.71
C GLU A 130 -3.97 -7.36 -13.74
N TYR A 131 -3.40 -6.92 -12.62
CA TYR A 131 -2.69 -5.65 -12.60
C TYR A 131 -1.38 -5.76 -13.37
N LYS A 132 -1.26 -4.95 -14.43
CA LYS A 132 -0.06 -4.81 -15.26
C LYS A 132 0.35 -3.33 -15.28
N PRO A 133 1.56 -2.99 -14.82
CA PRO A 133 2.06 -1.62 -14.73
C PRO A 133 2.14 -0.86 -16.06
#